data_AF-A0A1Y6FRD9-F1
#
_entry.id   AF-A0A1Y6FRD9-F1
#
_cell.length_a   1.000
_cell.length_b   1.000
_cell.length_c   1.000
_cell.angle_alpha   90.00
_cell.angle_beta   90.00
_cell.angle_gamma   90.00
#
_symmetry.space_group_name_H-M   'P 1'
#
loop_
_entity.id
_entity.type
_entity.pdbx_description
1 polymer ?
#
loop_
_entity_poly.entity_id
_entity_poly.type
_entity_poly.pdbx_seq_one_letter_code
_entity_poly.pdbx_strand_id
1 'polypeptide(L)'
;MTMSLTQQIITIAMVVLGTVLTRFLPFIVFPSGKPTPQYVQYLGKVLPAAVIGLLVIYCFKDVSLVSGRHGLPELIGVVVVALLHLWKKNMLLSIAGGTIVYMILVQLVF
;
A
#
# COMPACT_ATOMS: atom_id res chain seq x y z
N MET A 1 -25.34 -7.82 11.73
CA MET A 1 -26.02 -7.94 10.42
C MET A 1 -25.24 -8.93 9.59
N THR A 2 -25.77 -10.14 9.37
CA THR A 2 -25.16 -11.17 8.53
C THR A 2 -25.64 -10.97 7.09
N MET A 3 -24.71 -10.79 6.15
CA MET A 3 -25.02 -10.71 4.72
C MET A 3 -25.58 -12.05 4.24
N SER A 4 -26.71 -12.05 3.52
CA SER A 4 -27.25 -13.28 2.94
C SER A 4 -26.34 -13.84 1.85
N LEU A 5 -26.41 -15.15 1.58
CA LEU A 5 -25.64 -15.78 0.49
C LEU A 5 -25.86 -15.07 -0.85
N THR A 6 -27.10 -14.65 -1.15
CA THR A 6 -27.44 -13.89 -2.35
C THR A 6 -26.73 -12.55 -2.40
N GLN A 7 -26.67 -11.80 -1.28
CA GLN A 7 -25.95 -10.53 -1.20
C GLN A 7 -24.44 -10.72 -1.38
N GLN A 8 -23.86 -11.77 -0.81
CA GLN A 8 -22.45 -12.09 -0.99
C GLN A 8 -22.12 -12.39 -2.45
N ILE A 9 -22.93 -13.22 -3.11
CA ILE A 9 -22.77 -13.56 -4.54
C ILE A 9 -22.84 -12.31 -5.41
N ILE A 10 -23.85 -11.45 -5.20
CA ILE A 10 -24.00 -10.20 -5.96
C ILE A 10 -22.80 -9.28 -5.72
N THR A 11 -22.35 -9.15 -4.48
CA THR A 11 -21.20 -8.29 -4.14
C THR A 11 -19.93 -8.78 -4.83
N ILE A 12 -19.64 -10.08 -4.75
CA ILE A 12 -18.48 -10.68 -5.42
C ILE A 12 -18.59 -10.48 -6.93
N ALA A 13 -19.76 -10.75 -7.53
CA ALA A 13 -19.99 -10.56 -8.96
C ALA A 13 -19.72 -9.12 -9.39
N MET A 14 -20.19 -8.12 -8.63
CA MET A 14 -19.95 -6.70 -8.91
C MET A 14 -18.47 -6.32 -8.78
N VAL A 15 -17.77 -6.83 -7.76
CA VAL A 15 -16.31 -6.60 -7.60
C VAL A 15 -15.53 -7.20 -8.76
N VAL A 16 -15.88 -8.42 -9.18
CA VAL A 16 -15.26 -9.09 -10.34
C VAL A 16 -15.53 -8.29 -11.61
N LEU A 17 -16.78 -7.89 -11.86
CA LEU A 17 -17.15 -7.07 -13.01
C LEU A 17 -16.35 -5.76 -13.04
N GLY A 18 -16.28 -5.04 -11.91
CA GLY A 18 -15.52 -3.81 -11.79
C GLY A 18 -14.02 -4.00 -12.03
N THR A 19 -13.43 -5.07 -11.49
CA THR A 19 -12.02 -5.41 -11.66
C THR A 19 -11.69 -5.75 -13.12
N VAL A 20 -12.52 -6.58 -13.74
CA VAL A 20 -12.37 -6.94 -15.16
C VAL A 20 -12.54 -5.68 -16.00
N LEU A 21 -13.60 -4.90 -15.81
CA LEU A 21 -13.86 -3.70 -16.58
C LEU A 21 -12.68 -2.70 -16.48
N THR A 22 -12.21 -2.38 -15.27
CA THR A 22 -11.11 -1.43 -15.08
C THR A 22 -9.76 -1.94 -15.62
N ARG A 23 -9.54 -3.25 -15.64
CA ARG A 23 -8.31 -3.85 -16.20
C ARG A 23 -8.34 -3.96 -17.73
N PHE A 24 -9.49 -4.26 -18.31
CA PHE A 24 -9.65 -4.45 -19.77
C PHE A 24 -9.94 -3.14 -20.52
N LEU A 25 -10.56 -2.16 -19.87
CA LEU A 25 -10.89 -0.86 -20.48
C LEU A 25 -9.67 -0.14 -21.06
N PRO A 26 -8.49 -0.08 -20.40
CA PRO A 26 -7.29 0.51 -20.99
C PRO A 26 -6.89 -0.16 -22.32
N PHE A 27 -7.04 -1.48 -22.44
CA PHE A 27 -6.69 -2.21 -23.65
C PHE A 27 -7.71 -1.98 -24.79
N ILE A 28 -8.98 -1.77 -24.46
CA ILE A 28 -10.04 -1.44 -25.44
C ILE A 28 -9.89 0.00 -25.94
N VAL A 29 -9.62 0.93 -25.03
CA VAL A 29 -9.50 2.37 -25.33
C VAL A 29 -8.17 2.72 -25.99
N PHE A 30 -7.09 2.04 -25.63
CA PHE A 30 -5.74 2.25 -26.18
C PHE A 30 -5.28 1.02 -26.98
N PRO A 31 -5.68 0.89 -28.26
CA PRO A 31 -5.30 -0.25 -29.09
C PRO A 31 -3.77 -0.29 -29.32
N SER A 32 -3.21 -1.51 -29.36
CA SER A 32 -1.76 -1.80 -29.38
C SER A 32 -0.96 -1.17 -30.54
N GLY A 33 -1.64 -0.63 -31.56
CA GLY A 33 -1.02 0.01 -32.73
C GLY A 33 -0.84 1.53 -32.60
N LYS A 34 -1.28 2.16 -31.51
CA LYS A 34 -1.06 3.59 -31.25
C LYS A 34 -0.24 3.80 -29.99
N PRO A 35 0.71 4.76 -29.97
CA PRO A 35 1.40 5.11 -28.75
C PRO A 35 0.38 5.59 -27.72
N THR A 36 0.49 5.11 -26.49
CA THR A 36 -0.34 5.58 -25.38
C THR A 36 -0.18 7.10 -25.22
N PRO A 37 -1.26 7.85 -24.91
CA PRO A 37 -1.18 9.31 -24.78
C PRO A 37 -0.09 9.73 -23.79
N GLN A 38 0.63 10.81 -24.10
CA GLN A 38 1.72 11.32 -23.25
C GLN A 38 1.28 11.58 -21.81
N TYR A 39 0.03 12.02 -21.60
CA TYR A 39 -0.55 12.21 -20.28
C TYR A 39 -0.64 10.90 -19.47
N VAL A 40 -1.06 9.79 -20.10
CA VAL A 40 -1.15 8.48 -19.45
C VAL A 40 0.23 7.94 -19.10
N GLN A 41 1.22 8.13 -19.98
CA GLN A 41 2.61 7.75 -19.71
C GLN A 41 3.21 8.58 -18.57
N TYR A 42 2.93 9.89 -18.54
CA TYR A 42 3.35 10.77 -17.47
C TYR A 42 2.76 10.33 -16.13
N LEU A 43 1.44 10.10 -16.09
CA LEU A 43 0.76 9.58 -14.90
C LEU A 43 1.39 8.25 -14.45
N GLY A 44 1.66 7.32 -15.36
CA GLY A 44 2.32 6.05 -15.04
C GLY A 44 3.73 6.20 -14.44
N LYS A 45 4.45 7.28 -14.78
CA LYS A 45 5.77 7.58 -14.20
C LYS A 45 5.69 8.24 -12.82
N VAL A 46 4.72 9.13 -12.59
CA VAL A 46 4.63 9.92 -11.35
C VAL A 46 3.76 9.28 -10.27
N LEU A 47 2.73 8.52 -10.65
CA LEU A 47 1.82 7.85 -9.72
C LEU A 47 2.54 6.92 -8.74
N PRO A 48 3.48 6.04 -9.16
CA PRO A 48 4.11 5.12 -8.21
C PRO A 48 4.81 5.86 -7.06
N ALA A 49 5.55 6.92 -7.37
CA ALA A 49 6.22 7.74 -6.35
C ALA A 49 5.22 8.47 -5.45
N ALA A 50 4.17 9.06 -6.02
CA ALA A 50 3.13 9.75 -5.28
C ALA A 50 2.35 8.81 -4.34
N VAL A 51 2.01 7.61 -4.82
CA VAL A 51 1.30 6.59 -4.04
C VAL A 51 2.16 6.09 -2.89
N ILE A 52 3.45 5.81 -3.12
CA ILE A 52 4.36 5.42 -2.03
C ILE A 52 4.45 6.53 -0.97
N GLY A 53 4.59 7.79 -1.38
CA GLY A 53 4.58 8.93 -0.46
C GLY A 53 3.28 9.03 0.34
N LEU A 54 2.13 8.88 -0.32
CA LEU A 54 0.81 8.88 0.32
C LEU A 54 0.68 7.73 1.31
N LEU A 55 1.13 6.52 0.97
CA LEU A 55 1.11 5.36 1.86
C LEU A 55 1.92 5.62 3.13
N VAL A 56 3.09 6.23 3.03
CA VAL A 56 3.88 6.63 4.20
C VAL A 56 3.08 7.58 5.09
N ILE A 57 2.48 8.63 4.52
CA ILE A 57 1.64 9.57 5.30
C ILE A 57 0.46 8.85 5.94
N TYR A 58 -0.19 7.95 5.20
CA TYR A 58 -1.36 7.22 5.67
C TYR A 58 -1.02 6.27 6.81
N CYS A 59 0.15 5.63 6.79
CA CYS A 59 0.64 4.83 7.91
C CYS A 59 0.70 5.64 9.20
N PHE A 60 1.00 6.94 9.13
CA PHE A 60 1.05 7.82 10.31
C PHE A 60 -0.29 8.48 10.67
N LYS A 61 -1.32 8.38 9.81
CA LYS A 61 -2.59 9.10 9.98
C LYS A 61 -3.37 8.66 11.21
N ASP A 62 -3.41 7.35 11.47
CA ASP A 62 -4.17 6.77 12.58
C ASP A 62 -3.31 6.62 13.86
N VAL A 63 -2.07 7.09 13.81
CA VAL A 63 -1.10 6.99 14.90
C VAL A 63 -1.37 8.09 15.90
N SER A 64 -1.87 7.69 17.07
CA SER A 64 -2.08 8.60 18.17
C SER A 64 -0.74 8.97 18.81
N LEU A 65 -0.11 10.03 18.31
CA LEU A 65 1.15 10.59 18.84
C LEU A 65 1.04 11.04 20.31
N VAL A 66 -0.19 11.28 20.80
CA VAL A 66 -0.48 11.91 22.10
C VAL A 66 -0.84 10.90 23.19
N SER A 67 -1.15 9.63 22.85
CA SER A 67 -1.52 8.60 23.83
C SER A 67 -0.38 7.63 24.13
N GLY A 68 0.81 8.15 24.43
CA GLY A 68 1.88 7.58 25.27
C GLY A 68 2.51 6.20 24.97
N ARG A 69 1.82 5.25 24.32
CA ARG A 69 2.27 3.86 24.11
C ARG A 69 2.23 3.41 22.63
N HIS A 70 1.51 4.10 21.75
CA HIS A 70 1.35 3.65 20.36
C HIS A 70 2.26 4.37 19.33
N GLY A 71 2.67 5.62 19.58
CA GLY A 71 3.49 6.37 18.60
C GLY A 71 4.99 6.04 18.59
N LEU A 72 5.55 5.61 19.73
CA LEU A 72 6.98 5.30 19.85
C LEU A 72 7.44 4.08 19.04
N PRO A 73 6.72 2.93 19.05
CA PRO A 73 7.14 1.75 18.30
C PRO A 73 7.12 1.95 16.78
N GLU A 74 6.19 2.76 16.27
CA GLU A 74 6.12 3.09 14.85
C GLU A 74 7.29 3.95 14.37
N LEU A 75 7.67 4.95 15.17
CA LEU A 75 8.79 5.82 14.86
C LEU A 75 10.12 5.05 14.87
N ILE A 76 10.30 4.14 15.84
CA ILE A 76 11.47 3.26 15.91
C ILE A 76 11.49 2.29 14.72
N GLY A 77 10.35 1.69 14.37
CA GLY A 77 10.24 0.80 13.22
C GLY A 77 10.67 1.49 11.92
N VAL A 78 10.22 2.73 11.69
CA VAL A 78 10.56 3.52 10.50
C VAL A 78 12.06 3.85 10.47
N VAL A 79 12.65 4.25 11.60
CA VAL A 79 14.09 4.52 11.69
C VAL A 79 14.90 3.25 11.39
N VAL A 80 14.50 2.10 11.92
CA VAL A 80 15.18 0.82 11.67
C VAL A 80 15.06 0.40 10.21
N VAL A 81 13.88 0.54 9.60
CA VAL A 81 13.71 0.29 8.15
C VAL A 81 14.62 1.21 7.34
N ALA A 82 14.66 2.51 7.66
CA ALA A 82 15.48 3.49 6.95
C ALA A 82 16.97 3.15 7.06
N LEU A 83 17.46 2.83 8.25
CA LEU A 83 18.85 2.43 8.48
C LEU A 83 19.20 1.13 7.73
N LEU A 84 18.36 0.09 7.84
CA LEU A 84 18.56 -1.17 7.12
C LEU A 84 18.54 -0.97 5.59
N HIS A 85 17.65 -0.11 5.10
CA HIS A 85 17.54 0.17 3.68
C HIS A 85 18.76 0.90 3.14
N LEU A 86 19.27 1.90 3.87
CA LEU A 86 20.47 2.64 3.50
C LEU A 86 21.72 1.76 3.48
N TRP A 87 21.82 0.81 4.42
CA TRP A 87 23.00 -0.03 4.57
C TRP A 87 23.04 -1.19 3.56
N LYS A 88 21.92 -1.91 3.40
CA LYS A 88 21.86 -3.14 2.59
C LYS A 88 21.26 -2.95 1.20
N LYS A 89 20.52 -1.84 0.96
CA LYS A 89 19.77 -1.57 -0.29
C LYS A 89 18.93 -2.76 -0.79
N ASN A 90 18.53 -3.66 0.11
CA ASN A 90 17.79 -4.88 -0.21
C ASN A 90 16.37 -4.78 0.37
N MET A 91 15.38 -4.75 -0.52
CA MET A 91 13.97 -4.55 -0.18
C MET A 91 13.46 -5.62 0.79
N LEU A 92 13.79 -6.90 0.56
CA LEU A 92 13.30 -8.00 1.41
C LEU A 92 13.81 -7.87 2.85
N LEU A 93 15.07 -7.46 3.01
CA LEU A 93 15.70 -7.31 4.32
C LEU A 93 15.16 -6.10 5.09
N SER A 94 14.88 -4.99 4.39
CA SER A 94 14.23 -3.82 4.99
C SER A 94 12.81 -4.12 5.46
N ILE A 95 12.01 -4.83 4.65
CA ILE A 95 10.64 -5.19 5.01
C ILE A 95 10.65 -6.15 6.21
N ALA A 96 11.33 -7.29 6.08
CA ALA A 96 11.35 -8.30 7.13
C ALA A 96 11.95 -7.77 8.45
N GLY A 97 13.09 -7.06 8.37
CA GLY A 97 13.75 -6.48 9.53
C GLY A 97 12.87 -5.45 10.23
N GLY A 98 12.28 -4.52 9.48
CA GLY A 98 11.34 -3.54 10.02
C GLY A 98 10.14 -4.16 10.72
N THR A 99 9.50 -5.14 10.07
CA THR A 99 8.33 -5.83 10.62
C THR A 99 8.69 -6.61 11.90
N ILE A 100 9.82 -7.32 11.92
CA ILE A 100 10.25 -8.07 13.11
C ILE A 100 10.50 -7.12 14.29
N VAL A 101 11.24 -6.02 14.07
CA VAL A 101 11.51 -5.05 15.14
C VAL A 101 10.22 -4.40 15.63
N TYR A 102 9.33 -4.02 14.72
CA TYR A 102 8.03 -3.46 15.08
C TYR A 102 7.19 -4.43 15.92
N MET A 103 7.08 -5.70 15.49
CA MET A 103 6.33 -6.72 16.22
C MET A 103 6.92 -7.01 17.60
N ILE A 104 8.24 -7.03 17.73
CA ILE A 104 8.93 -7.18 19.02
C ILE A 104 8.57 -6.02 19.95
N LEU A 105 8.65 -4.77 19.46
CA LEU A 105 8.31 -3.60 20.27
C LEU A 105 6.84 -3.61 20.71
N VAL A 106 5.92 -3.90 19.78
CA VAL A 106 4.48 -3.92 20.07
C VAL A 106 4.09 -5.05 21.03
N GLN A 107 4.72 -6.23 20.94
CA GLN A 107 4.31 -7.37 21.75
C GLN A 107 5.05 -7.50 23.09
N LEU A 108 6.31 -7.05 23.17
CA LEU A 108 7.15 -7.28 24.36
C LEU A 108 7.41 -6.02 25.20
N VAL A 109 7.22 -4.82 24.64
CA VAL A 109 7.60 -3.55 25.29
C VAL A 109 6.40 -2.65 25.63
N PHE A 110 5.38 -2.60 24.78
CA PHE A 110 4.23 -1.68 24.92
C PHE A 110 2.91 -2.38 25.21
#